data_AF-A0AAV9WIN7-F1
#
_entry.id   AF-A0AAV9WIN7-F1
#
_cell.length_a   1.000
_cell.length_b   1.000
_cell.length_c   1.000
_cell.angle_alpha   90.00
_cell.angle_beta   90.00
_cell.angle_gamma   90.00
#
_symmetry.space_group_name_H-M   'P 1'
#
loop_
_entity.id
_entity.type
_entity.pdbx_description
1 polymer ?
#
loop_
_entity_poly.entity_id
_entity_poly.type
_entity_poly.pdbx_seq_one_letter_code
_entity_poly.pdbx_strand_id
1 'polypeptide(L)'
;MLRRPQLEITPVAPVQFRFKQSGTVSTLFADFGADAFGNLQINIPPPVPVTTLTIRLGEKLSSTGAIDRRPYGSVNYRELSLVTQSNRSVYRLEIPPKPRHNNPQALHTPPEIGEVTVFRYAEIDNAPANLNSAALYQLWVHTAFDDNNSFFRSSSDTLNAVWDLCKHTMKATTAFGAYMDGERERIPYEADSYINQLSHLACDANPEVSRYTIEYLLRNPTWPTEWSLHMPMMAAYDYMFTGDITFANKNYGALKKKLLMEKARGDGLIRALGIIDWPAGERDGFNGGDQRNLAGPEINSVVNAFYYHALIQMGTIAQAAGRPNDAALFKTRAKAVYNAFNAVFFDRNRGIYVDGEGLTHASLHANMFALAFDIVPPAYRGKVADFIQSRGMACSVYGAQYLLEALYKSGRDDYALQLMASRDIRSWWHMIEVGSTMTLEAWDVRYKPNLTWNHAWGASPANIISRYLLGVRPLLPGFKKILISPRPGNLRTARGIVPTPKGAVVVNYQIGILDVQVPAGTTAQVKIPSKLVNPQQFPPQILVNGKKTTVRTENGYIVIDEVKPGKTVFDFRQTQKRNIGLVRQH
;
A
#
# COMPACT_ATOMS: atom_id res chain seq x y z
N MET A 1 -13.54 -3.15 23.16
CA MET A 1 -12.78 -3.37 21.93
C MET A 1 -13.77 -3.31 20.77
N LEU A 2 -13.39 -2.80 19.60
CA LEU A 2 -14.24 -2.94 18.42
C LEU A 2 -14.50 -4.42 18.13
N ARG A 3 -15.69 -4.74 17.64
CA ARG A 3 -16.01 -6.08 17.16
C ARG A 3 -15.10 -6.36 15.96
N ARG A 4 -14.50 -7.56 15.91
CA ARG A 4 -13.73 -7.98 14.74
C ARG A 4 -14.64 -7.90 13.50
N PRO A 5 -14.16 -7.30 12.39
CA PRO A 5 -14.88 -7.29 11.11
C PRO A 5 -15.35 -8.69 10.73
N GLN A 6 -16.57 -8.76 10.19
CA GLN A 6 -17.11 -10.02 9.69
C GLN A 6 -16.34 -10.46 8.45
N LEU A 7 -16.07 -11.77 8.39
CA LEU A 7 -15.43 -12.39 7.24
C LEU A 7 -16.49 -12.98 6.31
N GLU A 8 -16.21 -12.89 5.03
CA GLU A 8 -16.97 -13.46 3.92
C GLU A 8 -16.17 -14.58 3.27
N ILE A 9 -16.88 -15.50 2.63
CA ILE A 9 -16.27 -16.56 1.83
C ILE A 9 -16.82 -16.44 0.41
N THR A 10 -15.96 -16.11 -0.53
CA THR A 10 -16.28 -16.06 -1.95
C THR A 10 -15.77 -17.32 -2.65
N PRO A 11 -16.65 -18.19 -3.20
CA PRO A 11 -16.23 -19.34 -4.00
C PRO A 11 -15.66 -18.86 -5.35
N VAL A 12 -14.42 -19.24 -5.65
CA VAL A 12 -13.73 -18.93 -6.91
C VAL A 12 -13.55 -20.22 -7.71
N ALA A 13 -14.08 -20.25 -8.93
CA ALA A 13 -13.91 -21.39 -9.84
C ALA A 13 -12.54 -21.33 -10.55
N PRO A 14 -11.97 -22.49 -10.97
CA PRO A 14 -10.73 -22.50 -11.73
C PRO A 14 -10.86 -21.78 -13.08
N VAL A 15 -9.86 -20.97 -13.44
CA VAL A 15 -9.72 -20.37 -14.77
C VAL A 15 -8.99 -21.29 -15.74
N GLN A 16 -8.18 -22.23 -15.24
CA GLN A 16 -7.66 -23.34 -16.02
C GLN A 16 -7.84 -24.66 -15.27
N PHE A 17 -8.04 -25.72 -16.05
CA PHE A 17 -8.30 -27.05 -15.55
C PHE A 17 -7.67 -28.07 -16.50
N ARG A 18 -6.96 -29.06 -15.94
CA ARG A 18 -6.36 -30.15 -16.72
C ARG A 18 -6.53 -31.46 -15.97
N PHE A 19 -6.88 -32.51 -16.70
CA PHE A 19 -6.93 -33.87 -16.17
C PHE A 19 -5.92 -34.72 -16.92
N LYS A 20 -5.07 -35.45 -16.19
CA LYS A 20 -4.06 -36.34 -16.75
C LYS A 20 -4.16 -37.70 -16.09
N GLN A 21 -4.16 -38.75 -16.89
CA GLN A 21 -4.02 -40.13 -16.40
C GLN A 21 -2.61 -40.63 -16.71
N SER A 22 -1.91 -41.14 -15.70
CA SER A 22 -0.57 -41.70 -15.81
C SER A 22 -0.52 -43.07 -15.15
N GLY A 23 -0.68 -44.13 -15.93
CA GLY A 23 -0.89 -45.47 -15.41
C GLY A 23 -2.20 -45.57 -14.62
N THR A 24 -2.12 -45.98 -13.36
CA THR A 24 -3.27 -46.11 -12.46
C THR A 24 -3.62 -44.84 -11.69
N VAL A 25 -2.79 -43.79 -11.77
CA VAL A 25 -3.02 -42.52 -11.06
C VAL A 25 -3.63 -41.50 -12.01
N SER A 26 -4.80 -40.99 -11.65
CA SER A 26 -5.39 -39.78 -12.23
C SER A 26 -4.94 -38.56 -11.43
N THR A 27 -4.40 -37.54 -12.10
CA THR A 27 -4.07 -36.25 -11.49
C THR A 27 -4.88 -35.16 -12.18
N LEU A 28 -5.64 -34.44 -11.39
CA LEU A 28 -6.32 -33.22 -11.78
C LEU A 28 -5.46 -32.03 -11.35
N PHE A 29 -5.31 -31.04 -12.22
CA PHE A 29 -4.70 -29.75 -11.94
C PHE A 29 -5.72 -28.62 -12.15
N ALA A 30 -5.77 -27.67 -11.22
CA ALA A 30 -6.60 -26.48 -11.28
C ALA A 30 -5.77 -25.22 -10.99
N ASP A 31 -5.94 -24.18 -11.80
CA ASP A 31 -5.45 -22.82 -11.57
C ASP A 31 -6.65 -21.91 -11.31
N PHE A 32 -6.72 -21.32 -10.12
CA PHE A 32 -7.79 -20.39 -9.71
C PHE A 32 -7.55 -18.95 -10.21
N GLY A 33 -6.44 -18.71 -10.90
CA GLY A 33 -6.09 -17.43 -11.51
C GLY A 33 -5.29 -16.51 -10.59
N ALA A 34 -5.55 -16.55 -9.28
CA ALA A 34 -4.82 -15.79 -8.27
C ALA A 34 -4.73 -16.51 -6.92
N ASP A 35 -3.75 -16.09 -6.12
CA ASP A 35 -3.50 -16.51 -4.76
C ASP A 35 -4.60 -15.95 -3.85
N ALA A 36 -5.17 -16.80 -3.01
CA ALA A 36 -6.14 -16.38 -2.02
C ALA A 36 -5.95 -17.15 -0.72
N PHE A 37 -6.17 -16.48 0.41
CA PHE A 37 -6.32 -17.15 1.71
C PHE A 37 -7.66 -17.86 1.74
N GLY A 38 -7.66 -19.18 1.87
CA GLY A 38 -8.88 -19.93 1.82
C GLY A 38 -8.72 -21.43 2.08
N ASN A 39 -9.76 -22.16 1.70
CA ASN A 39 -9.80 -23.62 1.72
C ASN A 39 -10.23 -24.12 0.32
N LEU A 40 -9.96 -25.38 -0.01
CA LEU A 40 -10.44 -26.00 -1.24
C LEU A 40 -11.77 -26.72 -0.94
N GLN A 41 -12.80 -26.40 -1.72
CA GLN A 41 -14.03 -27.19 -1.77
C GLN A 41 -14.04 -28.08 -3.01
N ILE A 42 -14.41 -29.34 -2.81
CA ILE A 42 -14.57 -30.34 -3.87
C ILE A 42 -16.00 -30.88 -3.79
N ASN A 43 -16.75 -30.74 -4.86
CA ASN A 43 -18.12 -31.24 -5.00
C ASN A 43 -18.10 -32.51 -5.86
N ILE A 44 -18.23 -33.69 -5.24
CA ILE A 44 -18.23 -34.96 -5.95
C ILE A 44 -19.63 -35.59 -5.85
N PRO A 45 -20.42 -35.65 -6.95
CA PRO A 45 -21.76 -36.22 -6.90
C PRO A 45 -21.74 -37.70 -6.52
N PRO A 46 -22.64 -38.18 -5.64
CA PRO A 46 -22.75 -39.60 -5.31
C PRO A 46 -23.31 -40.39 -6.51
N PRO A 47 -22.98 -41.69 -6.65
CA PRO A 47 -22.11 -42.46 -5.75
C PRO A 47 -20.61 -42.22 -6.02
N VAL A 48 -19.84 -41.97 -4.98
CA VAL A 48 -18.37 -41.85 -5.05
C VAL A 48 -17.75 -43.04 -4.33
N PRO A 49 -16.81 -43.78 -4.95
CA PRO A 49 -16.10 -44.85 -4.26
C PRO A 49 -15.33 -44.27 -3.06
N VAL A 50 -15.23 -45.02 -1.97
CA VAL A 50 -14.35 -44.66 -0.85
C VAL A 50 -12.91 -44.76 -1.36
N THR A 51 -12.22 -43.63 -1.41
CA THR A 51 -10.88 -43.51 -1.98
C THR A 51 -10.14 -42.38 -1.27
N THR A 52 -8.84 -42.55 -1.11
CA THR A 52 -7.97 -41.50 -0.57
C THR A 52 -7.45 -40.65 -1.72
N LEU A 53 -7.86 -39.37 -1.74
CA LEU A 53 -7.33 -38.34 -2.61
C LEU A 53 -6.10 -37.71 -1.97
N THR A 54 -5.04 -37.53 -2.73
CA THR A 54 -3.89 -36.70 -2.32
C THR A 54 -4.08 -35.31 -2.91
N ILE A 55 -4.24 -34.31 -2.05
CA ILE A 55 -4.49 -32.93 -2.42
C ILE A 55 -3.22 -32.12 -2.19
N ARG A 56 -2.77 -31.39 -3.21
CA ARG A 56 -1.68 -30.42 -3.08
C ARG A 56 -2.20 -29.03 -3.38
N LEU A 57 -1.90 -28.07 -2.51
CA LEU A 57 -2.18 -26.66 -2.69
C LEU A 57 -0.87 -25.88 -2.74
N GLY A 58 -0.75 -24.88 -3.61
CA GLY A 58 0.46 -24.07 -3.66
C GLY A 58 0.30 -22.73 -4.40
N GLU A 59 1.26 -21.84 -4.18
CA GLU A 59 1.35 -20.51 -4.83
C GLU A 59 2.22 -20.53 -6.10
N LYS A 60 3.15 -21.49 -6.21
CA LYS A 60 4.19 -21.50 -7.24
C LYS A 60 4.18 -22.79 -8.06
N LEU A 61 4.38 -22.65 -9.37
CA LEU A 61 4.65 -23.78 -10.27
C LEU A 61 6.16 -24.04 -10.41
N SER A 62 6.50 -25.30 -10.66
CA SER A 62 7.83 -25.74 -11.08
C SER A 62 8.01 -25.55 -12.59
N SER A 63 9.23 -25.78 -13.11
CA SER A 63 9.52 -25.67 -14.55
C SER A 63 8.72 -26.65 -15.42
N THR A 64 8.15 -27.71 -14.84
CA THR A 64 7.32 -28.69 -15.55
C THR A 64 5.84 -28.28 -15.63
N GLY A 65 5.46 -27.18 -14.98
CA GLY A 65 4.08 -26.72 -14.86
C GLY A 65 3.26 -27.41 -13.76
N ALA A 66 3.85 -28.36 -13.02
CA ALA A 66 3.26 -28.91 -11.78
C ALA A 66 3.50 -27.97 -10.60
N ILE A 67 2.71 -28.09 -9.53
CA ILE A 67 2.93 -27.35 -8.27
C ILE A 67 4.35 -27.63 -7.77
N ASP A 68 5.08 -26.56 -7.44
CA ASP A 68 6.39 -26.66 -6.82
C ASP A 68 6.23 -27.21 -5.40
N ARG A 69 6.68 -28.46 -5.19
CA ARG A 69 6.56 -29.16 -3.90
C ARG A 69 7.65 -28.80 -2.92
N ARG A 70 8.67 -28.05 -3.37
CA ARG A 70 9.78 -27.56 -2.55
C ARG A 70 10.08 -26.12 -2.94
N PRO A 71 9.08 -25.23 -2.86
CA PRO A 71 9.30 -23.85 -3.23
C PRO A 71 10.28 -23.23 -2.22
N TYR A 72 11.01 -22.22 -2.66
CA TYR A 72 11.99 -21.58 -1.79
C TYR A 72 11.31 -20.85 -0.63
N GLY A 73 12.05 -20.73 0.47
CA GLY A 73 11.71 -19.81 1.55
C GLY A 73 10.39 -20.11 2.24
N SER A 74 9.44 -19.17 2.15
CA SER A 74 8.12 -19.26 2.79
C SER A 74 6.97 -19.14 1.79
N VAL A 75 7.26 -19.37 0.51
CA VAL A 75 6.25 -19.59 -0.53
C VAL A 75 5.48 -20.86 -0.16
N ASN A 76 4.15 -20.80 -0.20
CA ASN A 76 3.31 -21.81 0.41
C ASN A 76 3.17 -23.05 -0.47
N TYR A 77 3.26 -24.20 0.19
CA TYR A 77 2.93 -25.52 -0.32
C TYR A 77 2.29 -26.34 0.80
N ARG A 78 1.20 -27.04 0.49
CA ARG A 78 0.53 -27.98 1.40
C ARG A 78 0.25 -29.27 0.64
N GLU A 79 0.49 -30.40 1.29
CA GLU A 79 0.03 -31.71 0.84
C GLU A 79 -0.85 -32.32 1.94
N LEU A 80 -2.04 -32.77 1.57
CA LEU A 80 -3.10 -33.20 2.48
C LEU A 80 -3.77 -34.45 1.89
N SER A 81 -4.32 -35.29 2.77
CA SER A 81 -5.12 -36.45 2.36
C SER A 81 -6.60 -36.19 2.63
N LEU A 82 -7.46 -36.59 1.70
CA LEU A 82 -8.91 -36.54 1.86
C LEU A 82 -9.52 -37.89 1.52
N VAL A 83 -10.32 -38.46 2.43
CA VAL A 83 -11.02 -39.72 2.20
C VAL A 83 -12.47 -39.44 1.78
N THR A 84 -12.86 -39.89 0.60
CA THR A 84 -14.24 -39.79 0.12
C THR A 84 -15.16 -40.76 0.87
N GLN A 85 -16.42 -40.36 1.05
CA GLN A 85 -17.46 -41.14 1.71
C GLN A 85 -18.63 -41.32 0.74
N SER A 86 -19.22 -42.51 0.72
CA SER A 86 -20.27 -42.88 -0.24
C SER A 86 -21.54 -42.02 -0.16
N ASN A 87 -21.82 -41.42 1.02
CA ASN A 87 -23.00 -40.60 1.30
C ASN A 87 -22.70 -39.10 1.42
N ARG A 88 -21.49 -38.64 1.03
CA ARG A 88 -21.09 -37.23 1.12
C ARG A 88 -20.71 -36.70 -0.26
N SER A 89 -21.26 -35.52 -0.59
CA SER A 89 -21.05 -34.88 -1.90
C SER A 89 -20.19 -33.63 -1.86
N VAL A 90 -20.05 -32.98 -0.70
CA VAL A 90 -19.27 -31.75 -0.54
C VAL A 90 -18.17 -31.95 0.48
N TYR A 91 -16.95 -31.69 0.04
CA TYR A 91 -15.73 -31.87 0.81
C TYR A 91 -15.01 -30.54 0.96
N ARG A 92 -14.52 -30.27 2.17
CA ARG A 92 -13.58 -29.19 2.48
C ARG A 92 -12.39 -29.81 3.19
N LEU A 93 -11.21 -29.24 3.02
CA LEU A 93 -9.99 -29.81 3.61
C LEU A 93 -9.92 -29.51 5.10
N GLU A 94 -9.48 -30.49 5.88
CA GLU A 94 -9.03 -30.28 7.26
C GLU A 94 -7.56 -29.85 7.21
N ILE A 95 -7.33 -28.54 7.18
CA ILE A 95 -5.98 -27.97 7.07
C ILE A 95 -5.37 -27.87 8.48
N PRO A 96 -4.21 -28.49 8.76
CA PRO A 96 -3.52 -28.29 10.03
C PRO A 96 -2.83 -26.91 10.07
N PRO A 97 -2.84 -26.20 11.20
CA PRO A 97 -2.11 -24.94 11.35
C PRO A 97 -0.60 -25.19 11.20
N LYS A 98 0.14 -24.21 10.66
CA LYS A 98 1.61 -24.29 10.64
C LYS A 98 2.15 -24.05 12.04
N PRO A 99 3.34 -24.60 12.40
CA PRO A 99 3.93 -24.37 13.73
C PRO A 99 4.07 -22.89 14.12
N ARG A 100 4.34 -21.99 13.16
CA ARG A 100 4.45 -20.54 13.42
C ARG A 100 3.12 -19.90 13.81
N HIS A 101 1.99 -20.48 13.42
CA HIS A 101 0.67 -19.98 13.79
C HIS A 101 0.35 -20.25 15.27
N ASN A 102 1.18 -21.02 15.99
CA ASN A 102 1.04 -21.18 17.44
C ASN A 102 1.56 -19.96 18.23
N ASN A 103 2.14 -18.95 17.55
CA ASN A 103 2.52 -17.71 18.20
C ASN A 103 1.25 -17.00 18.74
N PRO A 104 1.20 -16.59 20.03
CA PRO A 104 0.04 -15.89 20.59
C PRO A 104 -0.36 -14.60 19.87
N GLN A 105 0.54 -13.99 19.09
CA GLN A 105 0.27 -12.79 18.28
C GLN A 105 -0.27 -13.11 16.89
N ALA A 106 -0.19 -14.37 16.44
CA ALA A 106 -0.71 -14.78 15.14
C ALA A 106 -2.24 -14.67 15.12
N LEU A 107 -2.78 -14.15 14.01
CA LEU A 107 -4.21 -14.11 13.79
C LEU A 107 -4.74 -15.47 13.35
N HIS A 108 -5.90 -15.83 13.88
CA HIS A 108 -6.64 -17.04 13.50
C HIS A 108 -8.01 -16.66 12.96
N THR A 109 -8.47 -17.34 11.93
CA THR A 109 -9.86 -17.28 11.47
C THR A 109 -10.82 -17.76 12.58
N PRO A 110 -12.08 -17.29 12.58
CA PRO A 110 -13.12 -17.83 13.45
C PRO A 110 -13.30 -19.36 13.28
N PRO A 111 -13.68 -20.10 14.34
CA PRO A 111 -13.85 -21.56 14.29
C PRO A 111 -14.77 -22.06 13.17
N GLU A 112 -15.81 -21.30 12.84
CA GLU A 112 -16.76 -21.61 11.77
C GLU A 112 -16.16 -21.57 10.35
N ILE A 113 -15.05 -20.85 10.16
CA ILE A 113 -14.28 -20.83 8.92
C ILE A 113 -13.22 -21.93 8.93
N GLY A 114 -12.66 -22.22 10.11
CA GLY A 114 -11.56 -23.17 10.27
C GLY A 114 -10.23 -22.62 9.74
N GLU A 115 -9.18 -23.45 9.77
CA GLU A 115 -7.86 -23.05 9.27
C GLU A 115 -7.89 -22.86 7.75
N VAL A 116 -7.22 -21.80 7.30
CA VAL A 116 -7.03 -21.47 5.88
C VAL A 116 -5.56 -21.56 5.51
N THR A 117 -5.29 -21.58 4.22
CA THR A 117 -3.94 -21.42 3.67
C THR A 117 -4.02 -20.58 2.40
N VAL A 118 -2.90 -19.97 2.00
CA VAL A 118 -2.81 -19.22 0.74
C VAL A 118 -2.45 -20.16 -0.41
N PHE A 119 -3.20 -20.13 -1.50
CA PHE A 119 -2.85 -20.90 -2.70
C PHE A 119 -3.48 -20.27 -3.92
N ARG A 120 -2.92 -20.56 -5.09
CA ARG A 120 -3.52 -20.31 -6.41
C ARG A 120 -3.81 -21.60 -7.15
N TYR A 121 -3.02 -22.64 -6.90
CA TYR A 121 -3.07 -23.90 -7.62
C TYR A 121 -3.53 -25.04 -6.71
N ALA A 122 -4.24 -26.00 -7.29
CA ALA A 122 -4.55 -27.28 -6.66
C ALA A 122 -4.23 -28.46 -7.59
N GLU A 123 -3.60 -29.50 -7.05
CA GLU A 123 -3.47 -30.82 -7.68
C GLU A 123 -4.23 -31.86 -6.84
N ILE A 124 -4.94 -32.78 -7.51
CA ILE A 124 -5.70 -33.85 -6.88
C ILE A 124 -5.31 -35.17 -7.54
N ASP A 125 -4.53 -35.99 -6.85
CA ASP A 125 -4.25 -37.37 -7.29
C ASP A 125 -5.40 -38.31 -6.86
N ASN A 126 -5.59 -39.37 -7.65
CA ASN A 126 -6.69 -40.32 -7.55
C ASN A 126 -8.07 -39.66 -7.73
N ALA A 127 -8.11 -38.52 -8.44
CA ALA A 127 -9.35 -37.80 -8.72
C ALA A 127 -10.35 -38.69 -9.49
N PRO A 128 -11.64 -38.72 -9.10
CA PRO A 128 -12.68 -39.40 -9.88
C PRO A 128 -12.71 -38.91 -11.32
N ALA A 129 -12.91 -39.81 -12.28
CA ALA A 129 -12.87 -39.48 -13.71
C ALA A 129 -13.95 -38.47 -14.15
N ASN A 130 -15.04 -38.37 -13.40
CA ASN A 130 -16.13 -37.42 -13.66
C ASN A 130 -15.92 -36.03 -13.01
N LEU A 131 -14.83 -35.83 -12.27
CA LEU A 131 -14.52 -34.55 -11.64
C LEU A 131 -14.09 -33.52 -12.70
N ASN A 132 -14.79 -32.38 -12.75
CA ASN A 132 -14.52 -31.30 -13.69
C ASN A 132 -14.35 -29.96 -12.96
N SER A 133 -14.05 -28.88 -13.68
CA SER A 133 -13.81 -27.56 -13.08
C SER A 133 -14.98 -27.01 -12.27
N ALA A 134 -16.23 -27.32 -12.64
CA ALA A 134 -17.43 -26.85 -11.93
C ALA A 134 -17.61 -27.50 -10.54
N ALA A 135 -16.83 -28.55 -10.26
CA ALA A 135 -16.80 -29.21 -8.97
C ALA A 135 -15.80 -28.61 -7.98
N LEU A 136 -14.93 -27.69 -8.41
CA LEU A 136 -13.85 -27.16 -7.58
C LEU A 136 -14.05 -25.70 -7.28
N TYR A 137 -13.85 -25.33 -6.02
CA TYR A 137 -13.88 -23.94 -5.59
C TYR A 137 -12.74 -23.66 -4.63
N GLN A 138 -11.97 -22.60 -4.89
CA GLN A 138 -11.18 -21.94 -3.88
C GLN A 138 -12.13 -21.07 -3.06
N LEU A 139 -12.28 -21.41 -1.79
CA LEU A 139 -13.12 -20.68 -0.85
C LEU A 139 -12.33 -19.49 -0.29
N TRP A 140 -12.31 -18.37 -1.02
CA TRP A 140 -11.54 -17.19 -0.66
C TRP A 140 -12.16 -16.48 0.54
N VAL A 141 -11.43 -16.43 1.65
CA VAL A 141 -11.78 -15.71 2.87
C VAL A 141 -11.24 -14.28 2.82
N HIS A 142 -12.11 -13.30 3.04
CA HIS A 142 -11.77 -11.88 3.10
C HIS A 142 -12.80 -11.13 3.96
N THR A 143 -12.54 -9.88 4.35
CA THR A 143 -13.62 -9.00 4.84
C THR A 143 -14.43 -8.47 3.68
N ALA A 144 -15.65 -7.95 3.93
CA ALA A 144 -16.41 -7.23 2.91
C ALA A 144 -15.52 -6.24 2.14
N PHE A 145 -15.50 -6.37 0.82
CA PHE A 145 -14.65 -5.59 -0.08
C PHE A 145 -15.35 -5.46 -1.43
N ASP A 146 -15.70 -4.23 -1.83
CA ASP A 146 -16.36 -4.00 -3.11
C ASP A 146 -15.31 -3.75 -4.20
N ASP A 147 -15.18 -4.71 -5.12
CA ASP A 147 -14.28 -4.62 -6.26
C ASP A 147 -14.60 -3.47 -7.22
N ASN A 148 -15.75 -2.79 -7.11
CA ASN A 148 -16.10 -1.63 -7.93
C ASN A 148 -15.80 -0.27 -7.27
N ASN A 149 -15.44 -0.25 -5.98
CA ASN A 149 -15.21 1.00 -5.25
C ASN A 149 -13.97 1.77 -5.75
N SER A 150 -13.02 1.07 -6.37
CA SER A 150 -11.78 1.64 -6.89
C SER A 150 -11.42 1.09 -8.26
N PHE A 151 -10.77 1.91 -9.06
CA PHE A 151 -10.34 1.55 -10.41
C PHE A 151 -9.16 2.40 -10.84
N PHE A 152 -8.27 1.82 -11.65
CA PHE A 152 -7.23 2.57 -12.34
C PHE A 152 -6.85 1.91 -13.66
N ARG A 153 -6.73 2.73 -14.71
CA ARG A 153 -6.05 2.39 -15.96
C ARG A 153 -5.34 3.60 -16.53
N SER A 154 -4.27 3.36 -17.26
CA SER A 154 -3.43 4.38 -17.87
C SER A 154 -2.88 3.93 -19.22
N SER A 155 -2.12 4.80 -19.87
CA SER A 155 -1.35 4.46 -21.07
C SER A 155 -0.13 3.57 -20.82
N SER A 156 0.09 3.09 -19.59
CA SER A 156 1.16 2.14 -19.23
C SER A 156 0.57 0.82 -18.76
N ASP A 157 0.75 -0.24 -19.55
CA ASP A 157 0.24 -1.58 -19.20
C ASP A 157 0.93 -2.15 -17.96
N THR A 158 2.20 -1.81 -17.75
CA THR A 158 2.91 -2.21 -16.52
C THR A 158 2.24 -1.59 -15.30
N LEU A 159 1.90 -0.30 -15.30
CA LEU A 159 1.21 0.31 -14.15
C LEU A 159 -0.20 -0.24 -13.96
N ASN A 160 -0.88 -0.60 -15.03
CA ASN A 160 -2.20 -1.22 -14.96
C ASN A 160 -2.11 -2.58 -14.24
N ALA A 161 -1.13 -3.41 -14.59
CA ALA A 161 -0.89 -4.69 -13.95
C ALA A 161 -0.42 -4.54 -12.49
N VAL A 162 0.43 -3.56 -12.20
CA VAL A 162 0.88 -3.25 -10.84
C VAL A 162 -0.29 -2.81 -9.96
N TRP A 163 -1.21 -2.00 -10.48
CA TRP A 163 -2.44 -1.65 -9.76
C TRP A 163 -3.29 -2.89 -9.44
N ASP A 164 -3.49 -3.77 -10.42
CA ASP A 164 -4.29 -4.99 -10.22
C ASP A 164 -3.66 -5.91 -9.16
N LEU A 165 -2.34 -6.11 -9.21
CA LEU A 165 -1.57 -6.85 -8.20
C LEU A 165 -1.79 -6.28 -6.79
N CYS A 166 -1.65 -4.97 -6.65
CA CYS A 166 -1.77 -4.30 -5.35
C CYS A 166 -3.21 -4.36 -4.83
N LYS A 167 -4.21 -4.12 -5.69
CA LYS A 167 -5.62 -4.16 -5.30
C LYS A 167 -6.04 -5.58 -4.88
N HIS A 168 -5.64 -6.60 -5.63
CA HIS A 168 -5.87 -8.00 -5.26
C HIS A 168 -5.25 -8.33 -3.91
N THR A 169 -3.99 -7.90 -3.70
CA THR A 169 -3.32 -8.07 -2.41
C THR A 169 -4.11 -7.46 -1.26
N MET A 170 -4.61 -6.22 -1.43
CA MET A 170 -5.36 -5.52 -0.37
C MET A 170 -6.63 -6.23 0.02
N LYS A 171 -7.34 -6.88 -0.90
CA LYS A 171 -8.49 -7.73 -0.55
C LYS A 171 -8.02 -9.01 0.13
N ALA A 172 -7.04 -9.70 -0.45
CA ALA A 172 -6.60 -11.01 0.02
C ALA A 172 -6.00 -10.98 1.43
N THR A 173 -5.29 -9.92 1.83
CA THR A 173 -4.68 -9.82 3.17
C THR A 173 -5.66 -9.40 4.28
N THR A 174 -6.96 -9.23 3.98
CA THR A 174 -8.01 -9.01 4.99
C THR A 174 -8.59 -10.29 5.59
N ALA A 175 -8.11 -11.47 5.16
CA ALA A 175 -8.66 -12.79 5.52
C ALA A 175 -8.80 -13.09 7.02
N PHE A 176 -8.21 -12.25 7.87
CA PHE A 176 -8.24 -12.37 9.33
C PHE A 176 -8.92 -11.18 10.01
N GLY A 177 -9.63 -10.30 9.29
CA GLY A 177 -10.36 -9.17 9.89
C GLY A 177 -9.47 -8.15 10.60
N ALA A 178 -8.15 -8.24 10.40
CA ALA A 178 -7.14 -7.29 10.81
C ALA A 178 -6.02 -7.32 9.76
N TYR A 179 -5.23 -6.26 9.67
CA TYR A 179 -4.04 -6.29 8.82
C TYR A 179 -2.99 -7.22 9.42
N MET A 180 -2.24 -7.89 8.56
CA MET A 180 -1.16 -8.79 8.89
C MET A 180 -0.01 -8.61 7.89
N ASP A 181 1.16 -9.13 8.25
CA ASP A 181 2.31 -9.26 7.35
C ASP A 181 1.97 -10.15 6.14
N GLY A 182 1.65 -11.43 6.38
CA GLY A 182 1.39 -12.44 5.38
C GLY A 182 1.24 -13.84 6.00
N GLU A 183 1.19 -14.89 5.17
CA GLU A 183 0.89 -16.27 5.57
C GLU A 183 1.88 -16.85 6.59
N ARG A 184 3.14 -16.39 6.59
CA ARG A 184 4.20 -17.05 7.37
C ARG A 184 4.06 -16.83 8.87
N GLU A 185 3.70 -15.62 9.29
CA GLU A 185 3.60 -15.25 10.70
C GLU A 185 2.16 -14.90 11.08
N ARG A 186 1.40 -14.25 10.17
CA ARG A 186 0.04 -13.77 10.39
C ARG A 186 -0.05 -12.79 11.55
N ILE A 187 0.99 -11.99 11.75
CA ILE A 187 1.10 -11.04 12.86
C ILE A 187 0.82 -9.63 12.32
N PRO A 188 -0.05 -8.86 12.99
CA PRO A 188 -0.14 -7.43 12.75
C PRO A 188 1.13 -6.75 13.23
N TYR A 189 1.82 -6.04 12.34
CA TYR A 189 2.93 -5.15 12.69
C TYR A 189 2.56 -3.71 12.41
N GLU A 190 2.96 -2.76 13.26
CA GLU A 190 2.53 -1.36 13.11
C GLU A 190 2.97 -0.71 11.78
N ALA A 191 4.16 -1.02 11.28
CA ALA A 191 4.68 -0.45 10.03
C ALA A 191 3.97 -1.02 8.79
N ASP A 192 3.79 -2.34 8.74
CA ASP A 192 2.97 -3.04 7.75
C ASP A 192 1.54 -2.51 7.72
N SER A 193 0.94 -2.39 8.90
CA SER A 193 -0.45 -1.95 9.06
C SER A 193 -0.65 -0.52 8.59
N TYR A 194 0.36 0.35 8.68
CA TYR A 194 0.27 1.70 8.12
C TYR A 194 0.18 1.67 6.59
N ILE A 195 1.07 0.94 5.92
CA ILE A 195 1.02 0.81 4.45
C ILE A 195 -0.26 0.09 4.02
N ASN A 196 -0.64 -0.98 4.73
CA ASN A 196 -1.88 -1.70 4.46
C ASN A 196 -3.09 -0.79 4.66
N GLN A 197 -3.13 0.07 5.68
CA GLN A 197 -4.23 1.03 5.88
C GLN A 197 -4.33 2.01 4.71
N LEU A 198 -3.20 2.61 4.32
CA LEU A 198 -3.18 3.57 3.21
C LEU A 198 -3.67 2.93 1.91
N SER A 199 -3.19 1.73 1.60
CA SER A 199 -3.52 1.01 0.36
C SER A 199 -4.91 0.39 0.39
N HIS A 200 -5.35 -0.17 1.51
CA HIS A 200 -6.71 -0.68 1.67
C HIS A 200 -7.73 0.43 1.46
N LEU A 201 -7.55 1.57 2.15
CA LEU A 201 -8.47 2.71 2.04
C LEU A 201 -8.42 3.44 0.69
N ALA A 202 -7.41 3.15 -0.14
CA ALA A 202 -7.37 3.56 -1.54
C ALA A 202 -8.14 2.61 -2.46
N CYS A 203 -8.37 1.36 -2.03
CA CYS A 203 -9.11 0.35 -2.78
C CYS A 203 -10.58 0.22 -2.35
N ASP A 204 -10.85 0.31 -1.05
CA ASP A 204 -12.17 0.24 -0.44
C ASP A 204 -12.24 1.17 0.78
N ALA A 205 -13.25 2.04 0.84
CA ALA A 205 -13.31 3.10 1.86
C ALA A 205 -13.81 2.63 3.24
N ASN A 206 -13.92 1.33 3.52
CA ASN A 206 -14.33 0.83 4.83
C ASN A 206 -13.18 0.87 5.86
N PRO A 207 -13.29 1.68 6.93
CA PRO A 207 -12.24 1.80 7.94
C PRO A 207 -12.23 0.68 8.99
N GLU A 208 -13.20 -0.22 9.01
CA GLU A 208 -13.38 -1.18 10.12
C GLU A 208 -12.15 -2.05 10.38
N VAL A 209 -11.55 -2.62 9.32
CA VAL A 209 -10.33 -3.44 9.43
C VAL A 209 -9.18 -2.62 10.00
N SER A 210 -9.02 -1.37 9.54
CA SER A 210 -7.97 -0.48 10.03
C SER A 210 -8.17 -0.11 11.51
N ARG A 211 -9.39 0.25 11.90
CA ARG A 211 -9.72 0.64 13.28
C ARG A 211 -9.58 -0.53 14.25
N TYR A 212 -10.01 -1.72 13.85
CA TYR A 212 -9.80 -2.94 14.63
C TYR A 212 -8.30 -3.22 14.81
N THR A 213 -7.53 -3.14 13.73
CA THR A 213 -6.07 -3.37 13.74
C THR A 213 -5.34 -2.38 14.65
N ILE A 214 -5.68 -1.08 14.57
CA ILE A 214 -5.11 -0.06 15.46
C ILE A 214 -5.43 -0.38 16.92
N GLU A 215 -6.69 -0.70 17.25
CA GLU A 215 -7.06 -1.08 18.62
C GLU A 215 -6.34 -2.35 19.11
N TYR A 216 -6.07 -3.31 18.22
CA TYR A 216 -5.29 -4.51 18.53
C TYR A 216 -3.83 -4.14 18.86
N LEU A 217 -3.16 -3.37 18.00
CA LEU A 217 -1.75 -2.98 18.14
C LEU A 217 -1.47 -2.01 19.30
N LEU A 218 -2.49 -1.25 19.74
CA LEU A 218 -2.38 -0.46 20.97
C LEU A 218 -2.23 -1.33 22.21
N ARG A 219 -2.74 -2.58 22.18
CA ARG A 219 -2.70 -3.55 23.29
C ARG A 219 -1.60 -4.59 23.11
N ASN A 220 -1.27 -4.90 21.86
CA ASN A 220 -0.28 -5.89 21.47
C ASN A 220 0.83 -5.19 20.66
N PRO A 221 1.67 -4.35 21.30
CA PRO A 221 2.77 -3.69 20.62
C PRO A 221 3.73 -4.71 20.01
N THR A 222 4.30 -4.40 18.86
CA THR A 222 5.35 -5.23 18.26
C THR A 222 6.73 -4.60 18.35
N TRP A 223 7.71 -5.31 17.82
CA TRP A 223 9.07 -4.84 17.62
C TRP A 223 9.26 -4.47 16.14
N PRO A 224 10.23 -3.60 15.79
CA PRO A 224 11.10 -2.78 16.66
C PRO A 224 10.40 -1.59 17.32
N THR A 225 11.09 -0.97 18.29
CA THR A 225 10.59 0.19 19.04
C THR A 225 10.09 1.34 18.16
N GLU A 226 10.77 1.64 17.05
CA GLU A 226 10.38 2.73 16.15
C GLU A 226 8.98 2.53 15.51
N TRP A 227 8.53 1.28 15.36
CA TRP A 227 7.23 0.97 14.76
C TRP A 227 6.05 1.50 15.58
N SER A 228 6.24 1.68 16.89
CA SER A 228 5.31 2.38 17.77
C SER A 228 4.88 3.75 17.22
N LEU A 229 5.77 4.47 16.53
CA LEU A 229 5.52 5.81 15.98
C LEU A 229 4.52 5.84 14.82
N HIS A 230 4.22 4.69 14.21
CA HIS A 230 3.16 4.57 13.20
C HIS A 230 1.76 4.65 13.82
N MET A 231 1.59 4.39 15.13
CA MET A 231 0.27 4.38 15.76
C MET A 231 -0.44 5.75 15.71
N PRO A 232 0.21 6.88 16.09
CA PRO A 232 -0.37 8.20 15.87
C PRO A 232 -0.60 8.51 14.38
N MET A 233 0.26 8.01 13.47
CA MET A 233 0.11 8.22 12.03
C MET A 233 -1.16 7.56 11.49
N MET A 234 -1.40 6.29 11.84
CA MET A 234 -2.59 5.55 11.43
C MET A 234 -3.87 6.16 12.01
N ALA A 235 -3.85 6.59 13.27
CA ALA A 235 -5.00 7.23 13.91
C ALA A 235 -5.31 8.62 13.31
N ALA A 236 -4.29 9.40 12.96
CA ALA A 236 -4.47 10.69 12.30
C ALA A 236 -4.96 10.51 10.86
N TYR A 237 -4.46 9.49 10.14
CA TYR A 237 -4.95 9.14 8.82
C TYR A 237 -6.42 8.70 8.86
N ASP A 238 -6.82 7.85 9.81
CA ASP A 238 -8.23 7.47 10.04
C ASP A 238 -9.11 8.71 10.25
N TYR A 239 -8.69 9.65 11.11
CA TYR A 239 -9.41 10.89 11.34
C TYR A 239 -9.52 11.75 10.06
N MET A 240 -8.41 11.92 9.34
CA MET A 240 -8.42 12.69 8.09
C MET A 240 -9.30 12.05 7.01
N PHE A 241 -9.31 10.72 6.94
CA PHE A 241 -10.08 9.95 5.97
C PHE A 241 -11.58 9.95 6.31
N THR A 242 -11.93 9.61 7.55
CA THR A 242 -13.33 9.42 8.00
C THR A 242 -14.01 10.71 8.46
N GLY A 243 -13.22 11.67 8.95
CA GLY A 243 -13.71 12.88 9.62
C GLY A 243 -14.18 12.64 11.06
N ASP A 244 -14.10 11.42 11.55
CA ASP A 244 -14.58 11.00 12.86
C ASP A 244 -13.42 10.94 13.86
N ILE A 245 -13.35 11.93 14.73
CA ILE A 245 -12.32 12.02 15.78
C ILE A 245 -12.59 11.07 16.96
N THR A 246 -13.79 10.50 17.06
CA THR A 246 -14.22 9.70 18.22
C THR A 246 -13.28 8.53 18.47
N PHE A 247 -12.88 7.84 17.40
CA PHE A 247 -11.96 6.71 17.47
C PHE A 247 -10.61 7.08 18.08
N ALA A 248 -9.96 8.13 17.58
CA ALA A 248 -8.67 8.56 18.10
C ALA A 248 -8.78 9.19 19.50
N ASN A 249 -9.86 9.94 19.79
CA ASN A 249 -10.08 10.54 21.11
C ASN A 249 -10.29 9.48 22.20
N LYS A 250 -11.06 8.42 21.90
CA LYS A 250 -11.23 7.27 22.82
C LYS A 250 -9.89 6.61 23.16
N ASN A 251 -8.98 6.52 22.19
CA ASN A 251 -7.68 5.87 22.33
C ASN A 251 -6.53 6.85 22.64
N TYR A 252 -6.84 8.11 22.93
CA TYR A 252 -5.86 9.21 22.98
C TYR A 252 -4.68 8.95 23.93
N GLY A 253 -4.97 8.47 25.14
CA GLY A 253 -3.93 8.18 26.14
C GLY A 253 -2.97 7.07 25.69
N ALA A 254 -3.48 6.04 25.02
CA ALA A 254 -2.65 4.95 24.48
C ALA A 254 -1.81 5.43 23.29
N LEU A 255 -2.39 6.24 22.40
CA LEU A 255 -1.67 6.88 21.29
C LEU A 255 -0.55 7.81 21.78
N LYS A 256 -0.79 8.60 22.83
CA LYS A 256 0.23 9.50 23.41
C LYS A 256 1.44 8.73 23.94
N LYS A 257 1.23 7.55 24.55
CA LYS A 257 2.31 6.68 25.03
C LYS A 257 3.18 6.12 23.90
N LYS A 258 2.61 5.93 22.71
CA LYS A 258 3.32 5.41 21.53
C LYS A 258 4.33 6.40 20.93
N LEU A 259 4.35 7.66 21.38
CA LEU A 259 5.28 8.70 20.92
C LEU A 259 6.71 8.55 21.45
N LEU A 260 6.96 7.71 22.47
CA LEU A 260 8.29 7.51 23.05
C LEU A 260 8.95 8.79 23.59
N MET A 261 8.15 9.76 24.05
CA MET A 261 8.66 11.07 24.51
C MET A 261 9.61 10.98 25.70
N GLU A 262 9.52 9.90 26.49
CA GLU A 262 10.43 9.60 27.60
C GLU A 262 11.86 9.30 27.14
N LYS A 263 12.06 8.98 25.85
CA LYS A 263 13.38 8.75 25.25
C LYS A 263 14.02 10.03 24.72
N ALA A 264 13.35 11.18 24.82
CA ALA A 264 13.85 12.45 24.30
C ALA A 264 14.99 13.02 25.16
N ARG A 265 16.06 13.44 24.50
CA ARG A 265 17.15 14.25 25.05
C ARG A 265 16.69 15.68 25.32
N GLY A 266 17.55 16.48 25.97
CA GLY A 266 17.31 17.91 26.21
C GLY A 266 17.15 18.77 24.95
N ASP A 267 17.72 18.35 23.82
CA ASP A 267 17.54 18.99 22.50
C ASP A 267 16.27 18.54 21.75
N GLY A 268 15.60 17.51 22.27
CA GLY A 268 14.35 16.98 21.73
C GLY A 268 14.51 15.71 20.88
N LEU A 269 15.71 15.33 20.42
CA LEU A 269 15.91 14.08 19.68
C LEU A 269 15.74 12.86 20.60
N ILE A 270 15.18 11.76 20.10
CA ILE A 270 15.02 10.52 20.86
C ILE A 270 16.20 9.56 20.67
N ARG A 271 16.58 8.88 21.75
CA ARG A 271 17.50 7.72 21.75
C ARG A 271 16.72 6.43 21.54
N ALA A 272 16.73 5.91 20.32
CA ALA A 272 16.14 4.62 19.99
C ALA A 272 16.79 4.03 18.73
N LEU A 273 17.07 2.73 18.79
CA LEU A 273 17.43 1.96 17.61
C LEU A 273 16.18 1.64 16.77
N GLY A 274 16.40 1.43 15.48
CA GLY A 274 15.37 1.15 14.49
C GLY A 274 15.81 0.05 13.55
N ILE A 275 14.88 -0.63 12.87
CA ILE A 275 15.29 -1.47 11.73
C ILE A 275 15.60 -0.62 10.51
N ILE A 276 15.04 0.60 10.39
CA ILE A 276 15.21 1.52 9.26
C ILE A 276 14.59 1.02 7.95
N ASP A 277 14.98 -0.19 7.54
CA ASP A 277 14.45 -0.93 6.41
C ASP A 277 14.60 -2.46 6.60
N TRP A 278 13.81 -3.22 5.85
CA TRP A 278 13.76 -4.68 5.94
C TRP A 278 13.69 -5.36 4.56
N PRO A 279 14.55 -6.36 4.26
CA PRO A 279 15.59 -6.95 5.13
C PRO A 279 16.79 -6.03 5.38
N ALA A 280 17.68 -6.41 6.29
CA ALA A 280 18.81 -5.56 6.71
C ALA A 280 19.75 -5.13 5.58
N GLY A 281 19.88 -5.94 4.52
CA GLY A 281 20.70 -5.62 3.33
C GLY A 281 20.11 -4.52 2.44
N GLU A 282 18.88 -4.07 2.68
CA GLU A 282 18.17 -3.09 1.87
C GLU A 282 18.30 -1.64 2.37
N ARG A 283 19.27 -1.37 3.24
CA ARG A 283 19.39 -0.08 3.94
C ARG A 283 20.31 0.92 3.25
N ASP A 284 20.72 0.67 2.01
CA ASP A 284 21.66 1.53 1.29
C ASP A 284 22.94 1.84 2.10
N GLY A 285 23.49 0.85 2.82
CA GLY A 285 24.65 1.06 3.67
C GLY A 285 24.40 1.82 4.99
N PHE A 286 23.13 2.09 5.35
CA PHE A 286 22.79 2.64 6.68
C PHE A 286 23.39 1.75 7.75
N ASN A 287 24.24 2.37 8.59
CA ASN A 287 25.14 1.70 9.53
C ASN A 287 24.52 0.43 10.16
N GLY A 288 25.20 -0.69 9.92
CA GLY A 288 24.67 -2.04 10.12
C GLY A 288 24.53 -2.43 11.58
N GLY A 289 23.27 -2.55 12.01
CA GLY A 289 22.72 -3.72 12.70
C GLY A 289 23.44 -4.30 13.92
N ASP A 290 22.80 -4.26 15.08
CA ASP A 290 23.10 -5.16 16.22
C ASP A 290 22.66 -6.62 15.94
N GLN A 291 22.83 -7.52 16.92
CA GLN A 291 22.41 -8.94 16.81
C GLN A 291 20.90 -9.14 16.57
N ARG A 292 20.07 -8.09 16.72
CA ARG A 292 18.63 -8.10 16.46
C ARG A 292 18.27 -7.39 15.15
N ASN A 293 19.26 -7.14 14.29
CA ASN A 293 19.14 -6.37 13.05
C ASN A 293 18.72 -4.90 13.25
N LEU A 294 18.88 -4.33 14.45
CA LEU A 294 18.57 -2.92 14.68
C LEU A 294 19.76 -2.05 14.27
N ALA A 295 19.55 -1.13 13.34
CA ALA A 295 20.56 -0.19 12.88
C ALA A 295 20.88 0.86 13.96
N GLY A 296 22.17 1.15 14.12
CA GLY A 296 22.67 2.23 14.97
C GLY A 296 23.08 3.46 14.15
N PRO A 297 23.51 4.56 14.81
CA PRO A 297 23.54 4.79 16.26
C PRO A 297 22.13 5.00 16.86
N GLU A 298 22.01 5.00 18.19
CA GLU A 298 20.72 5.26 18.88
C GLU A 298 20.13 6.63 18.57
N ILE A 299 20.96 7.59 18.14
CA ILE A 299 20.54 8.88 17.60
C ILE A 299 20.70 8.84 16.09
N ASN A 300 19.71 8.29 15.40
CA ASN A 300 19.69 8.22 13.94
C ASN A 300 18.58 9.09 13.33
N SER A 301 18.79 9.43 12.06
CA SER A 301 17.93 10.30 11.27
C SER A 301 16.55 9.69 11.00
N VAL A 302 16.43 8.39 10.74
CA VAL A 302 15.13 7.83 10.35
C VAL A 302 14.16 7.74 11.53
N VAL A 303 14.61 7.22 12.67
CA VAL A 303 13.80 7.16 13.91
C VAL A 303 13.34 8.56 14.33
N ASN A 304 14.23 9.54 14.26
CA ASN A 304 13.90 10.92 14.63
C ASN A 304 13.01 11.63 13.60
N ALA A 305 13.08 11.26 12.32
CA ALA A 305 12.14 11.73 11.30
C ALA A 305 10.73 11.17 11.55
N PHE A 306 10.61 9.88 11.88
CA PHE A 306 9.34 9.28 12.32
C PHE A 306 8.81 9.97 13.59
N TYR A 307 9.66 10.24 14.57
CA TYR A 307 9.24 10.88 15.82
C TYR A 307 8.71 12.30 15.57
N TYR A 308 9.41 13.10 14.75
CA TYR A 308 8.90 14.39 14.29
C TYR A 308 7.52 14.26 13.65
N HIS A 309 7.37 13.32 12.71
CA HIS A 309 6.11 13.11 12.02
C HIS A 309 4.99 12.69 12.97
N ALA A 310 5.25 11.75 13.87
CA ALA A 310 4.28 11.27 14.86
C ALA A 310 3.83 12.38 15.83
N LEU A 311 4.73 13.29 16.23
CA LEU A 311 4.36 14.48 17.00
C LEU A 311 3.41 15.40 16.23
N ILE A 312 3.68 15.64 14.94
CA ILE A 312 2.77 16.42 14.08
C ILE A 312 1.40 15.75 14.00
N GLN A 313 1.36 14.44 13.77
CA GLN A 313 0.10 13.68 13.70
C GLN A 313 -0.67 13.69 15.02
N MET A 314 0.03 13.55 16.15
CA MET A 314 -0.60 13.66 17.46
C MET A 314 -1.10 15.09 17.75
N GLY A 315 -0.41 16.12 17.26
CA GLY A 315 -0.88 17.51 17.29
C GLY A 315 -2.21 17.69 16.56
N THR A 316 -2.35 17.11 15.36
CA THR A 316 -3.61 17.08 14.60
C THR A 316 -4.74 16.43 15.40
N ILE A 317 -4.48 15.25 15.98
CA ILE A 317 -5.46 14.54 16.82
C ILE A 317 -5.84 15.38 18.05
N ALA A 318 -4.85 15.97 18.74
CA ALA A 318 -5.08 16.79 19.93
C ALA A 318 -5.95 18.01 19.65
N GLN A 319 -5.69 18.71 18.54
CA GLN A 319 -6.49 19.85 18.11
C GLN A 319 -7.94 19.42 17.82
N ALA A 320 -8.12 18.34 17.05
CA ALA A 320 -9.44 17.82 16.69
C ALA A 320 -10.22 17.30 17.90
N ALA A 321 -9.53 16.75 18.90
CA ALA A 321 -10.11 16.22 20.12
C ALA A 321 -10.39 17.30 21.19
N GLY A 322 -10.20 18.59 20.89
CA GLY A 322 -10.44 19.69 21.83
C GLY A 322 -9.41 19.79 22.95
N ARG A 323 -8.14 19.43 22.68
CA ARG A 323 -7.04 19.42 23.66
C ARG A 323 -5.95 20.45 23.28
N PRO A 324 -6.21 21.76 23.38
CA PRO A 324 -5.31 22.81 22.86
C PRO A 324 -3.93 22.82 23.56
N ASN A 325 -3.87 22.51 24.85
CA ASN A 325 -2.59 22.45 25.58
C ASN A 325 -1.69 21.32 25.06
N ASP A 326 -2.25 20.14 24.81
CA ASP A 326 -1.50 19.03 24.21
C ASP A 326 -1.13 19.33 22.75
N ALA A 327 -2.01 19.97 21.97
CA ALA A 327 -1.68 20.41 20.62
C ALA A 327 -0.50 21.39 20.60
N ALA A 328 -0.48 22.37 21.51
CA ALA A 328 0.63 23.31 21.67
C ALA A 328 1.92 22.61 22.14
N LEU A 329 1.82 21.64 23.06
CA LEU A 329 2.94 20.81 23.51
C LEU A 329 3.58 20.05 22.34
N PHE A 330 2.78 19.34 21.54
CA PHE A 330 3.29 18.56 20.42
C PHE A 330 3.87 19.45 19.32
N LYS A 331 3.25 20.61 19.04
CA LYS A 331 3.81 21.61 18.13
C LYS A 331 5.17 22.11 18.60
N THR A 332 5.30 22.41 19.88
CA THR A 332 6.57 22.89 20.48
C THR A 332 7.65 21.82 20.40
N ARG A 333 7.33 20.57 20.75
CA ARG A 333 8.26 19.45 20.66
C ARG A 333 8.67 19.16 19.21
N ALA A 334 7.72 19.14 18.28
CA ALA A 334 8.02 18.95 16.86
C ALA A 334 8.95 20.05 16.34
N LYS A 335 8.76 21.30 16.77
CA LYS A 335 9.68 22.40 16.41
C LYS A 335 11.08 22.22 17.00
N ALA A 336 11.20 21.74 18.23
CA ALA A 336 12.49 21.40 18.84
C ALA A 336 13.20 20.29 18.04
N VAL A 337 12.49 19.20 17.72
CA VAL A 337 13.00 18.11 16.89
C VAL A 337 13.42 18.63 15.51
N TYR A 338 12.60 19.44 14.84
CA TYR A 338 12.95 20.04 13.54
C TYR A 338 14.28 20.78 13.60
N ASN A 339 14.48 21.61 14.63
CA ASN A 339 15.71 22.40 14.78
C ASN A 339 16.90 21.48 15.08
N ALA A 340 16.78 20.55 16.03
CA ALA A 340 17.86 19.64 16.41
C ALA A 340 18.23 18.67 15.27
N PHE A 341 17.24 18.12 14.56
CA PHE A 341 17.43 17.25 13.41
C PHE A 341 18.29 17.90 12.33
N ASN A 342 17.95 19.14 11.98
CA ASN A 342 18.68 19.92 10.97
C ASN A 342 20.01 20.45 11.47
N ALA A 343 20.25 20.51 12.79
CA ALA A 343 21.55 20.84 13.35
C ALA A 343 22.50 19.63 13.37
N VAL A 344 21.96 18.44 13.68
CA VAL A 344 22.74 17.23 13.94
C VAL A 344 22.97 16.40 12.68
N PHE A 345 21.95 16.20 11.84
CA PHE A 345 22.03 15.27 10.72
C PHE A 345 22.24 15.92 9.36
N PHE A 346 22.01 17.24 9.23
CA PHE A 346 22.14 17.91 7.93
C PHE A 346 23.59 18.29 7.65
N ASP A 347 24.19 17.66 6.64
CA ASP A 347 25.49 18.03 6.13
C ASP A 347 25.34 19.27 5.22
N ARG A 348 25.77 20.43 5.70
CA ARG A 348 25.63 21.70 4.95
C ARG A 348 26.47 21.74 3.67
N ASN A 349 27.61 21.06 3.64
CA ASN A 349 28.51 21.05 2.48
C ASN A 349 27.88 20.22 1.35
N ARG A 350 27.45 19.00 1.69
CA ARG A 350 26.78 18.11 0.72
C ARG A 350 25.32 18.48 0.49
N GLY A 351 24.68 19.20 1.42
CA GLY A 351 23.28 19.60 1.36
C GLY A 351 22.29 18.44 1.43
N ILE A 352 22.64 17.39 2.19
CA ILE A 352 21.91 16.14 2.37
C ILE A 352 22.04 15.68 3.83
N TYR A 353 21.32 14.63 4.21
CA TYR A 353 21.34 14.09 5.57
C TYR A 353 22.26 12.90 5.71
N VAL A 354 23.00 12.86 6.82
CA VAL A 354 23.72 11.66 7.27
C VAL A 354 22.82 10.74 8.08
N ASP A 355 23.23 9.48 8.17
CA ASP A 355 22.42 8.42 8.80
C ASP A 355 22.19 8.64 10.30
N GLY A 356 23.16 9.20 11.01
CA GLY A 356 23.05 9.44 12.45
C GLY A 356 24.13 10.38 13.00
N GLU A 357 24.00 10.70 14.29
CA GLU A 357 24.89 11.65 14.98
C GLU A 357 26.32 11.12 14.97
N GLY A 358 27.26 11.94 14.50
CA GLY A 358 28.68 11.58 14.38
C GLY A 358 29.04 10.70 13.18
N LEU A 359 28.08 10.36 12.30
CA LEU A 359 28.35 9.62 11.07
C LEU A 359 28.58 10.54 9.87
N THR A 360 29.27 10.01 8.86
CA THR A 360 29.51 10.69 7.57
C THR A 360 28.74 10.07 6.41
N HIS A 361 28.34 8.80 6.52
CA HIS A 361 27.55 8.13 5.50
C HIS A 361 26.16 8.75 5.35
N ALA A 362 25.68 8.86 4.11
CA ALA A 362 24.39 9.42 3.75
C ALA A 362 23.66 8.40 2.87
N SER A 363 22.66 7.74 3.43
CA SER A 363 21.80 6.78 2.75
C SER A 363 20.63 7.44 2.03
N LEU A 364 20.03 6.69 1.10
CA LEU A 364 18.69 6.96 0.59
C LEU A 364 17.68 7.18 1.72
N HIS A 365 17.70 6.34 2.76
CA HIS A 365 16.73 6.33 3.86
C HIS A 365 16.75 7.62 4.67
N ALA A 366 17.94 8.08 5.10
CA ALA A 366 18.09 9.33 5.84
C ALA A 366 17.46 10.52 5.10
N ASN A 367 17.56 10.52 3.77
CA ASN A 367 17.10 11.59 2.91
C ASN A 367 15.63 11.45 2.50
N MET A 368 15.17 10.25 2.13
CA MET A 368 13.78 10.02 1.71
C MET A 368 12.80 10.18 2.87
N PHE A 369 13.13 9.70 4.07
CA PHE A 369 12.26 9.88 5.25
C PHE A 369 12.20 11.35 5.67
N ALA A 370 13.33 12.05 5.67
CA ALA A 370 13.36 13.48 5.95
C ALA A 370 12.46 14.26 4.97
N LEU A 371 12.55 13.96 3.68
CA LEU A 371 11.76 14.62 2.64
C LEU A 371 10.27 14.22 2.71
N ALA A 372 9.97 12.94 2.89
CA ALA A 372 8.61 12.42 3.02
C ALA A 372 7.89 12.99 4.25
N PHE A 373 8.60 13.26 5.35
CA PHE A 373 8.03 13.81 6.57
C PHE A 373 8.12 15.32 6.70
N ASP A 374 8.50 16.02 5.63
CA ASP A 374 8.51 17.49 5.57
C ASP A 374 9.46 18.15 6.60
N ILE A 375 10.52 17.45 7.05
CA ILE A 375 11.52 18.00 7.98
C ILE A 375 12.66 18.73 7.25
N VAL A 376 12.78 18.54 5.93
CA VAL A 376 13.77 19.23 5.08
C VAL A 376 13.43 20.72 4.94
N PRO A 377 14.37 21.65 5.24
CA PRO A 377 14.17 23.07 5.01
C PRO A 377 13.85 23.36 3.53
N PRO A 378 12.90 24.26 3.23
CA PRO A 378 12.44 24.49 1.86
C PRO A 378 13.54 24.72 0.83
N ALA A 379 14.59 25.46 1.21
CA ALA A 379 15.74 25.78 0.34
C ALA A 379 16.55 24.55 -0.11
N TYR A 380 16.51 23.43 0.63
CA TYR A 380 17.30 22.23 0.34
C TYR A 380 16.46 21.08 -0.22
N ARG A 381 15.13 21.21 -0.29
CA ARG A 381 14.24 20.16 -0.79
C ARG A 381 14.62 19.67 -2.19
N GLY A 382 15.00 20.59 -3.09
CA GLY A 382 15.45 20.25 -4.44
C GLY A 382 16.72 19.39 -4.43
N LYS A 383 17.74 19.81 -3.67
CA LYS A 383 19.03 19.11 -3.58
C LYS A 383 18.90 17.72 -2.94
N VAL A 384 18.10 17.60 -1.89
CA VAL A 384 17.78 16.31 -1.26
C VAL A 384 17.01 15.41 -2.22
N ALA A 385 16.08 15.95 -3.00
CA ALA A 385 15.36 15.19 -4.03
C ALA A 385 16.28 14.70 -5.16
N ASP A 386 17.25 15.52 -5.59
CA ASP A 386 18.25 15.11 -6.58
C ASP A 386 19.13 13.97 -6.06
N PHE A 387 19.54 14.04 -4.79
CA PHE A 387 20.25 12.94 -4.14
C PHE A 387 19.42 11.66 -4.11
N ILE A 388 18.16 11.74 -3.67
CA ILE A 388 17.23 10.59 -3.63
C ILE A 388 17.11 9.97 -5.03
N GLN A 389 16.87 10.80 -6.05
CA GLN A 389 16.76 10.35 -7.43
C GLN A 389 18.04 9.65 -7.93
N SER A 390 19.23 10.11 -7.51
CA SER A 390 20.51 9.49 -7.89
C SER A 390 20.71 8.07 -7.34
N ARG A 391 19.95 7.67 -6.30
CA ARG A 391 20.08 6.34 -5.67
C ARG A 391 19.14 5.29 -6.27
N GLY A 392 18.10 5.70 -6.99
CA GLY A 392 17.06 4.79 -7.48
C GLY A 392 16.35 4.00 -6.39
N MET A 393 15.99 2.74 -6.67
CA MET A 393 15.30 1.85 -5.73
C MET A 393 16.28 1.17 -4.76
N ALA A 394 17.22 1.93 -4.18
CA ALA A 394 18.17 1.42 -3.17
C ALA A 394 17.52 1.19 -1.79
N CYS A 395 16.26 0.76 -1.76
CA CYS A 395 15.51 0.43 -0.56
C CYS A 395 14.67 -0.83 -0.81
N SER A 396 14.12 -1.38 0.28
CA SER A 396 13.21 -2.52 0.21
C SER A 396 11.85 -2.12 -0.35
N VAL A 397 11.00 -3.13 -0.49
CA VAL A 397 9.58 -2.99 -0.79
C VAL A 397 8.85 -2.13 0.27
N TYR A 398 9.20 -2.27 1.55
CA TYR A 398 8.68 -1.43 2.64
C TYR A 398 9.14 0.03 2.49
N GLY A 399 10.44 0.25 2.25
CA GLY A 399 11.01 1.58 2.07
C GLY A 399 10.43 2.34 0.86
N ALA A 400 9.98 1.61 -0.17
CA ALA A 400 9.45 2.16 -1.41
C ALA A 400 8.22 3.08 -1.20
N GLN A 401 7.39 2.84 -0.17
CA GLN A 401 6.30 3.74 0.19
C GLN A 401 6.83 5.17 0.40
N TYR A 402 7.86 5.31 1.22
CA TYR A 402 8.42 6.60 1.63
C TYR A 402 9.25 7.23 0.53
N LEU A 403 9.97 6.42 -0.26
CA LEU A 403 10.66 6.87 -1.46
C LEU A 403 9.68 7.54 -2.44
N LEU A 404 8.57 6.88 -2.75
CA LEU A 404 7.58 7.41 -3.69
C LEU A 404 6.91 8.67 -3.14
N GLU A 405 6.55 8.71 -1.86
CA GLU A 405 6.02 9.93 -1.24
C GLU A 405 7.02 11.09 -1.31
N ALA A 406 8.30 10.84 -1.02
CA ALA A 406 9.37 11.84 -1.07
C ALA A 406 9.54 12.42 -2.48
N LEU A 407 9.54 11.56 -3.51
CA LEU A 407 9.65 11.97 -4.92
C LEU A 407 8.45 12.81 -5.36
N TYR A 408 7.22 12.38 -5.08
CA TYR A 408 6.03 13.16 -5.41
C TYR A 408 5.98 14.48 -4.62
N LYS A 409 6.32 14.50 -3.33
CA LYS A 409 6.34 15.73 -2.53
C LYS A 409 7.38 16.75 -2.99
N SER A 410 8.43 16.31 -3.70
CA SER A 410 9.45 17.18 -4.31
C SER A 410 9.26 17.43 -5.81
N GLY A 411 8.14 17.00 -6.38
CA GLY A 411 7.80 17.22 -7.79
C GLY A 411 8.59 16.35 -8.78
N ARG A 412 9.27 15.30 -8.31
CA ARG A 412 9.95 14.29 -9.14
C ARG A 412 8.97 13.21 -9.63
N ASP A 413 7.79 13.64 -10.06
CA ASP A 413 6.67 12.72 -10.35
C ASP A 413 7.00 11.75 -11.50
N ASP A 414 7.72 12.23 -12.52
CA ASP A 414 8.10 11.44 -13.70
C ASP A 414 9.05 10.31 -13.30
N TYR A 415 9.94 10.56 -12.34
CA TYR A 415 10.84 9.55 -11.79
C TYR A 415 10.12 8.57 -10.86
N ALA A 416 9.21 9.06 -10.00
CA ALA A 416 8.37 8.18 -9.18
C ALA A 416 7.55 7.22 -10.03
N LEU A 417 6.99 7.73 -11.14
CA LEU A 417 6.28 6.94 -12.12
C LEU A 417 7.20 5.91 -12.80
N GLN A 418 8.41 6.31 -13.20
CA GLN A 418 9.41 5.41 -13.78
C GLN A 418 9.74 4.25 -12.84
N LEU A 419 9.90 4.51 -11.53
CA LEU A 419 10.15 3.47 -10.53
C LEU A 419 8.96 2.50 -10.40
N MET A 420 7.73 3.01 -10.34
CA MET A 420 6.52 2.17 -10.30
C MET A 420 6.31 1.35 -11.58
N ALA A 421 6.72 1.88 -12.73
CA ALA A 421 6.61 1.24 -14.03
C ALA A 421 7.87 0.45 -14.43
N SER A 422 8.88 0.36 -13.55
CA SER A 422 10.11 -0.37 -13.83
C SER A 422 9.83 -1.87 -14.00
N ARG A 423 10.71 -2.53 -14.76
CA ARG A 423 10.76 -3.98 -14.93
C ARG A 423 12.08 -4.58 -14.44
N ASP A 424 12.86 -3.81 -13.69
CA ASP A 424 14.09 -4.31 -13.05
C ASP A 424 13.74 -5.24 -11.88
N ILE A 425 14.74 -5.96 -11.36
CA ILE A 425 14.58 -6.86 -10.21
C ILE A 425 13.90 -6.20 -8.98
N ARG A 426 14.17 -4.91 -8.74
CA ARG A 426 13.53 -4.14 -7.66
C ARG A 426 12.28 -3.41 -8.17
N SER A 427 11.32 -4.17 -8.68
CA SER A 427 10.07 -3.64 -9.21
C SER A 427 8.88 -4.53 -8.89
N TRP A 428 7.68 -3.94 -8.92
CA TRP A 428 6.43 -4.68 -8.83
C TRP A 428 6.18 -5.56 -10.06
N TRP A 429 6.67 -5.15 -11.24
CA TRP A 429 6.56 -5.97 -12.43
C TRP A 429 7.36 -7.27 -12.28
N HIS A 430 8.54 -7.23 -11.67
CA HIS A 430 9.32 -8.43 -11.37
C HIS A 430 8.54 -9.42 -10.49
N MET A 431 7.72 -8.93 -9.53
CA MET A 431 6.84 -9.79 -8.73
C MET A 431 5.84 -10.57 -9.60
N ILE A 432 5.32 -9.92 -10.65
CA ILE A 432 4.41 -10.54 -11.63
C ILE A 432 5.19 -11.53 -12.51
N GLU A 433 6.39 -11.17 -12.95
CA GLU A 433 7.22 -12.03 -13.82
C GLU A 433 7.67 -13.31 -13.13
N VAL A 434 7.94 -13.29 -11.81
CA VAL A 434 8.24 -14.51 -11.05
C VAL A 434 7.00 -15.41 -10.85
N GLY A 435 5.80 -14.93 -11.22
CA GLY A 435 4.56 -15.67 -11.23
C GLY A 435 3.62 -15.40 -10.05
N SER A 436 3.95 -14.44 -9.18
CA SER A 436 3.11 -14.10 -8.04
C SER A 436 1.90 -13.26 -8.46
N THR A 437 0.79 -13.45 -7.75
CA THR A 437 -0.43 -12.65 -7.95
C THR A 437 -0.81 -11.80 -6.74
N MET A 438 0.04 -11.80 -5.71
CA MET A 438 0.02 -10.86 -4.60
C MET A 438 1.41 -10.22 -4.47
N THR A 439 1.52 -9.11 -3.73
CA THR A 439 2.83 -8.47 -3.57
C THR A 439 3.74 -9.27 -2.66
N LEU A 440 5.03 -9.29 -2.98
CA LEU A 440 6.05 -10.02 -2.23
C LEU A 440 6.49 -9.27 -0.96
N GLU A 441 7.04 -10.01 0.01
CA GLU A 441 7.68 -9.41 1.20
C GLU A 441 8.98 -8.66 0.87
N ALA A 442 9.74 -9.14 -0.11
CA ALA A 442 10.97 -8.51 -0.58
C ALA A 442 11.00 -8.56 -2.11
N TRP A 443 11.84 -7.73 -2.72
CA TRP A 443 11.90 -7.63 -4.18
C TRP A 443 12.19 -8.98 -4.86
N ASP A 444 13.07 -9.80 -4.27
CA ASP A 444 13.50 -11.07 -4.86
C ASP A 444 14.10 -11.99 -3.78
N VAL A 445 14.12 -13.30 -4.04
CA VAL A 445 14.74 -14.32 -3.18
C VAL A 445 16.22 -14.06 -2.92
N ARG A 446 16.92 -13.39 -3.84
CA ARG A 446 18.31 -12.94 -3.70
C ARG A 446 18.51 -11.99 -2.53
N TYR A 447 17.52 -11.17 -2.19
CA TYR A 447 17.60 -10.22 -1.08
C TYR A 447 17.06 -10.79 0.22
N LYS A 448 16.09 -11.71 0.13
CA LYS A 448 15.49 -12.38 1.27
C LYS A 448 15.11 -13.82 0.94
N PRO A 449 15.99 -14.81 1.21
CA PRO A 449 15.76 -16.19 0.80
C PRO A 449 14.48 -16.84 1.38
N ASN A 450 13.97 -16.32 2.49
CA ASN A 450 12.77 -16.79 3.16
C ASN A 450 11.53 -15.89 2.95
N LEU A 451 11.47 -15.12 1.85
CA LEU A 451 10.33 -14.24 1.57
C LEU A 451 8.99 -14.99 1.44
N THR A 452 7.89 -14.26 1.64
CA THR A 452 6.53 -14.72 1.29
C THR A 452 6.04 -14.06 0.01
N TRP A 453 5.11 -14.71 -0.70
CA TRP A 453 4.48 -14.20 -1.92
C TRP A 453 3.15 -13.46 -1.68
N ASN A 454 2.84 -13.14 -0.43
CA ASN A 454 1.53 -12.68 0.02
C ASN A 454 1.63 -11.61 1.12
N HIS A 455 2.47 -10.60 0.90
CA HIS A 455 2.82 -9.61 1.91
C HIS A 455 2.18 -8.25 1.67
N ALA A 456 1.47 -7.72 2.67
CA ALA A 456 0.63 -6.53 2.50
C ALA A 456 1.40 -5.24 2.24
N TRP A 457 2.58 -5.05 2.87
CA TRP A 457 3.37 -3.82 2.69
C TRP A 457 3.82 -3.59 1.24
N GLY A 458 3.74 -4.61 0.38
CA GLY A 458 4.19 -4.51 -0.99
C GLY A 458 3.22 -3.76 -1.88
N ALA A 459 2.00 -3.54 -1.42
CA ALA A 459 0.94 -2.90 -2.16
C ALA A 459 0.98 -1.36 -2.11
N SER A 460 2.13 -0.74 -1.81
CA SER A 460 2.25 0.73 -1.77
C SER A 460 1.78 1.45 -3.06
N PRO A 461 1.94 0.91 -4.29
CA PRO A 461 1.40 1.56 -5.49
C PRO A 461 -0.10 1.85 -5.44
N ALA A 462 -0.92 1.04 -4.76
CA ALA A 462 -2.36 1.29 -4.66
C ALA A 462 -2.67 2.67 -4.03
N ASN A 463 -2.00 3.02 -2.93
CA ASN A 463 -2.20 4.33 -2.31
C ASN A 463 -1.44 5.45 -3.05
N ILE A 464 -0.25 5.17 -3.61
CA ILE A 464 0.53 6.18 -4.32
C ILE A 464 -0.18 6.63 -5.60
N ILE A 465 -0.74 5.68 -6.37
CA ILE A 465 -1.54 5.97 -7.56
C ILE A 465 -2.74 6.84 -7.18
N SER A 466 -3.48 6.47 -6.14
CA SER A 466 -4.67 7.22 -5.73
C SER A 466 -4.35 8.62 -5.19
N ARG A 467 -3.37 8.74 -4.29
CA ARG A 467 -3.06 9.97 -3.56
C ARG A 467 -2.23 10.96 -4.37
N TYR A 468 -1.37 10.48 -5.27
CA TYR A 468 -0.40 11.33 -5.97
C TYR A 468 -0.58 11.30 -7.49
N LEU A 469 -0.66 10.13 -8.12
CA LEU A 469 -0.82 10.05 -9.59
C LEU A 469 -2.18 10.60 -10.03
N LEU A 470 -3.28 10.08 -9.48
CA LEU A 470 -4.64 10.62 -9.63
C LEU A 470 -4.83 11.87 -8.75
N GLY A 471 -4.07 11.98 -7.67
CA GLY A 471 -3.93 13.21 -6.91
C GLY A 471 -5.06 13.51 -5.94
N VAL A 472 -5.84 12.50 -5.51
CA VAL A 472 -7.02 12.66 -4.66
C VAL A 472 -6.64 12.48 -3.19
N ARG A 473 -6.78 13.53 -2.39
CA ARG A 473 -6.46 13.53 -0.94
C ARG A 473 -7.43 14.42 -0.15
N PRO A 474 -7.71 14.15 1.13
CA PRO A 474 -8.49 15.07 1.95
C PRO A 474 -7.68 16.33 2.26
N LEU A 475 -8.26 17.52 2.00
CA LEU A 475 -7.76 18.79 2.55
C LEU A 475 -8.36 19.07 3.92
N LEU A 476 -9.60 18.64 4.13
CA LEU A 476 -10.29 18.68 5.41
C LEU A 476 -10.75 17.26 5.81
N PRO A 477 -10.83 16.96 7.12
CA PRO A 477 -11.23 15.65 7.61
C PRO A 477 -12.56 15.16 7.02
N GLY A 478 -12.64 13.87 6.69
CA GLY A 478 -13.84 13.23 6.15
C GLY A 478 -14.13 13.61 4.71
N PHE A 479 -13.10 14.02 3.97
CA PHE A 479 -13.22 14.58 2.62
C PHE A 479 -14.24 15.73 2.55
N LYS A 480 -14.41 16.54 3.60
CA LYS A 480 -15.27 17.75 3.57
C LYS A 480 -14.82 18.74 2.49
N LYS A 481 -13.51 18.80 2.25
CA LYS A 481 -12.88 19.42 1.09
C LYS A 481 -11.79 18.49 0.55
N ILE A 482 -11.78 18.30 -0.75
CA ILE A 482 -10.89 17.36 -1.45
C ILE A 482 -9.82 18.15 -2.20
N LEU A 483 -8.57 17.70 -2.15
CA LEU A 483 -7.56 18.08 -3.13
C LEU A 483 -7.65 17.11 -4.30
N ILE A 484 -7.78 17.64 -5.52
CA ILE A 484 -7.60 16.87 -6.76
C ILE A 484 -6.43 17.51 -7.50
N SER A 485 -5.27 16.87 -7.46
CA SER A 485 -4.04 17.37 -8.07
C SER A 485 -3.30 16.24 -8.79
N PRO A 486 -3.78 15.83 -9.98
CA PRO A 486 -3.20 14.71 -10.70
C PRO A 486 -1.77 15.01 -11.13
N ARG A 487 -0.89 14.03 -10.96
CA ARG A 487 0.54 14.09 -11.31
C ARG A 487 0.90 12.86 -12.15
N PRO A 488 0.38 12.79 -13.39
CA PRO A 488 0.50 11.62 -14.25
C PRO A 488 1.90 11.42 -14.86
N GLY A 489 2.88 12.26 -14.51
CA GLY A 489 4.20 12.28 -15.13
C GLY A 489 4.12 12.40 -16.65
N ASN A 490 4.74 11.46 -17.36
CA ASN A 490 4.74 11.38 -18.82
C ASN A 490 3.60 10.51 -19.41
N LEU A 491 2.63 10.06 -18.60
CA LEU A 491 1.49 9.29 -19.13
C LEU A 491 0.65 10.13 -20.10
N ARG A 492 0.19 9.50 -21.18
CA ARG A 492 -0.74 10.12 -22.14
C ARG A 492 -2.16 10.16 -21.60
N THR A 493 -2.55 9.11 -20.88
CA THR A 493 -3.86 8.98 -20.23
C THR A 493 -3.72 8.34 -18.86
N ALA A 494 -4.57 8.77 -17.93
CA ALA A 494 -4.74 8.14 -16.63
C ALA A 494 -6.20 8.33 -16.20
N ARG A 495 -6.90 7.24 -15.92
CA ARG A 495 -8.28 7.25 -15.42
C ARG A 495 -8.40 6.42 -14.17
N GLY A 496 -9.17 6.89 -13.21
CA GLY A 496 -9.40 6.13 -12.00
C GLY A 496 -10.58 6.59 -11.16
N ILE A 497 -10.99 5.71 -10.26
CA ILE A 497 -12.03 5.89 -9.26
C ILE A 497 -11.33 5.77 -7.91
N VAL A 498 -11.38 6.81 -7.10
CA VAL A 498 -10.82 6.83 -5.74
C VAL A 498 -11.98 6.85 -4.75
N PRO A 499 -12.16 5.80 -3.92
CA PRO A 499 -13.24 5.74 -2.96
C PRO A 499 -13.01 6.73 -1.82
N THR A 500 -14.09 7.34 -1.34
CA THR A 500 -14.08 8.19 -0.15
C THR A 500 -15.36 7.95 0.67
N PRO A 501 -15.39 8.30 1.97
CA PRO A 501 -16.61 8.19 2.76
C PRO A 501 -17.78 9.06 2.29
N LYS A 502 -17.55 10.00 1.35
CA LYS A 502 -18.60 10.82 0.73
C LYS A 502 -19.08 10.29 -0.62
N GLY A 503 -18.53 9.16 -1.08
CA GLY A 503 -18.69 8.63 -2.43
C GLY A 503 -17.39 8.75 -3.23
N ALA A 504 -17.34 8.10 -4.38
CA ALA A 504 -16.11 8.05 -5.17
C ALA A 504 -15.80 9.38 -5.87
N VAL A 505 -14.52 9.69 -5.98
CA VAL A 505 -14.00 10.74 -6.88
C VAL A 505 -13.52 10.07 -8.16
N VAL A 506 -14.06 10.48 -9.30
CA VAL A 506 -13.59 10.01 -10.60
C VAL A 506 -12.61 11.03 -11.16
N VAL A 507 -11.45 10.57 -11.65
CA VAL A 507 -10.43 11.39 -12.29
C VAL A 507 -10.11 10.79 -13.65
N ASN A 508 -10.30 11.55 -14.72
CA ASN A 508 -9.95 11.19 -16.08
C ASN A 508 -9.03 12.26 -16.67
N TYR A 509 -7.76 11.92 -16.77
CA TYR A 509 -6.74 12.73 -17.41
C TYR A 509 -6.41 12.18 -18.80
N GLN A 510 -6.35 13.09 -19.76
CA GLN A 510 -5.68 12.93 -21.05
C GLN A 510 -4.90 14.20 -21.33
N ILE A 511 -3.87 14.16 -22.18
CA ILE A 511 -3.03 15.33 -22.45
C ILE A 511 -3.90 16.57 -22.75
N GLY A 512 -3.79 17.58 -21.89
CA GLY A 512 -4.50 18.85 -22.00
C GLY A 512 -5.94 18.88 -21.47
N ILE A 513 -6.52 17.76 -21.03
CA ILE A 513 -7.87 17.71 -20.44
C ILE A 513 -7.86 16.93 -19.12
N LEU A 514 -8.52 17.51 -18.12
CA LEU A 514 -8.83 16.85 -16.86
C LEU A 514 -10.35 16.88 -16.64
N ASP A 515 -10.96 15.71 -16.59
CA ASP A 515 -12.37 15.51 -16.23
C ASP A 515 -12.44 14.91 -14.82
N VAL A 516 -13.15 15.59 -13.92
CA VAL A 516 -13.33 15.15 -12.54
C VAL A 516 -14.80 15.05 -12.18
N GLN A 517 -15.16 14.02 -11.41
CA GLN A 517 -16.45 13.91 -10.77
C GLN A 517 -16.28 13.99 -9.26
N VAL A 518 -16.84 15.04 -8.67
CA VAL A 518 -16.81 15.28 -7.23
C VAL A 518 -18.12 14.78 -6.62
N PRO A 519 -18.10 13.97 -5.56
CA PRO A 519 -19.33 13.44 -4.97
C PRO A 519 -20.16 14.53 -4.27
N ALA A 520 -21.42 14.22 -3.97
CA ALA A 520 -22.30 15.12 -3.23
C ALA A 520 -21.81 15.37 -1.79
N GLY A 521 -22.16 16.52 -1.22
CA GLY A 521 -21.82 16.84 0.18
C GLY A 521 -20.35 17.20 0.45
N THR A 522 -19.57 17.49 -0.60
CA THR A 522 -18.18 17.95 -0.51
C THR A 522 -17.85 18.99 -1.59
N THR A 523 -16.69 19.63 -1.50
CA THR A 523 -16.12 20.50 -2.53
C THR A 523 -14.69 20.07 -2.82
N ALA A 524 -14.16 20.42 -3.99
CA ALA A 524 -12.76 20.17 -4.33
C ALA A 524 -11.98 21.46 -4.59
N GLN A 525 -10.72 21.49 -4.18
CA GLN A 525 -9.70 22.34 -4.77
C GLN A 525 -8.98 21.53 -5.84
N VAL A 526 -8.97 22.03 -7.07
CA VAL A 526 -8.23 21.41 -8.18
C VAL A 526 -6.92 22.15 -8.37
N LYS A 527 -5.80 21.41 -8.40
CA LYS A 527 -4.46 21.94 -8.71
C LYS A 527 -3.86 21.20 -9.91
N ILE A 528 -3.80 21.86 -11.05
CA ILE A 528 -3.22 21.30 -12.28
C ILE A 528 -1.74 21.74 -12.35
N PRO A 529 -0.77 20.81 -12.32
CA PRO A 529 0.64 21.16 -12.45
C PRO A 529 0.96 21.87 -13.77
N SER A 530 1.81 22.89 -13.71
CA SER A 530 2.28 23.66 -14.88
C SER A 530 2.83 22.80 -15.98
N LYS A 531 3.52 21.71 -15.63
CA LYS A 531 4.12 20.77 -16.59
C LYS A 531 3.11 19.98 -17.43
N LEU A 532 1.84 19.92 -17.00
CA LEU A 532 0.76 19.35 -17.81
C LEU A 532 0.22 20.38 -18.82
N VAL A 533 0.58 21.64 -18.64
CA VAL A 533 0.26 22.76 -19.52
C VAL A 533 1.49 23.02 -20.40
N ASN A 534 1.31 23.55 -21.61
CA ASN A 534 2.44 23.87 -22.47
C ASN A 534 3.39 24.86 -21.74
N PRO A 535 4.68 24.52 -21.53
CA PRO A 535 5.63 25.34 -20.76
C PRO A 535 5.80 26.77 -21.29
N GLN A 536 5.54 27.00 -22.58
CA GLN A 536 5.69 28.30 -23.24
C GLN A 536 4.50 29.23 -23.01
N GLN A 537 3.38 28.75 -22.46
CA GLN A 537 2.20 29.55 -22.17
C GLN A 537 1.47 29.00 -20.94
N PHE A 538 1.65 29.63 -19.78
CA PHE A 538 0.64 29.55 -18.72
C PHE A 538 -0.56 30.37 -19.19
N PRO A 539 -1.66 29.74 -19.63
CA PRO A 539 -2.74 30.53 -20.18
C PRO A 539 -3.40 31.28 -19.00
N PRO A 540 -3.66 32.59 -19.12
CA PRO A 540 -4.39 33.33 -18.09
C PRO A 540 -5.82 32.80 -17.92
N GLN A 541 -6.30 32.01 -18.88
CA GLN A 541 -7.63 31.41 -18.92
C GLN A 541 -7.57 29.97 -19.43
N ILE A 542 -8.39 29.10 -18.84
CA ILE A 542 -8.68 27.76 -19.37
C ILE A 542 -10.17 27.65 -19.67
N LEU A 543 -10.61 26.57 -20.32
CA LEU A 543 -12.03 26.28 -20.42
C LEU A 543 -12.43 25.39 -19.23
N VAL A 544 -13.44 25.84 -18.48
CA VAL A 544 -14.10 25.05 -17.43
C VAL A 544 -15.53 24.79 -17.91
N ASN A 545 -15.86 23.54 -18.16
CA ASN A 545 -17.13 23.14 -18.80
C ASN A 545 -17.42 23.92 -20.09
N GLY A 546 -16.38 24.11 -20.92
CA GLY A 546 -16.47 24.87 -22.17
C GLY A 546 -16.47 26.40 -22.03
N LYS A 547 -16.53 26.95 -20.81
CA LYS A 547 -16.53 28.39 -20.56
C LYS A 547 -15.12 28.88 -20.20
N LYS A 548 -14.68 29.96 -20.88
CA LYS A 548 -13.43 30.66 -20.52
C LYS A 548 -13.48 31.14 -19.08
N THR A 549 -12.51 30.70 -18.29
CA THR A 549 -12.41 30.98 -16.87
C THR A 549 -10.99 31.46 -16.58
N THR A 550 -10.88 32.64 -15.99
CA THR A 550 -9.60 33.16 -15.48
C THR A 550 -9.15 32.31 -14.32
N VAL A 551 -7.89 31.90 -14.34
CA VAL A 551 -7.33 31.03 -13.31
C VAL A 551 -6.16 31.69 -12.59
N ARG A 552 -6.03 31.35 -11.31
CA ARG A 552 -4.90 31.79 -10.49
C ARG A 552 -3.75 30.79 -10.65
N THR A 553 -2.54 31.31 -10.70
CA THR A 553 -1.32 30.50 -10.67
C THR A 553 -0.65 30.63 -9.30
N GLU A 554 -0.17 29.52 -8.76
CA GLU A 554 0.52 29.50 -7.48
C GLU A 554 1.53 28.36 -7.46
N ASN A 555 2.80 28.66 -7.18
CA ASN A 555 3.85 27.66 -6.98
C ASN A 555 3.96 26.62 -8.12
N GLY A 556 3.75 27.06 -9.38
CA GLY A 556 3.79 26.17 -10.54
C GLY A 556 2.50 25.35 -10.75
N TYR A 557 1.37 25.77 -10.18
CA TYR A 557 0.06 25.14 -10.42
C TYR A 557 -0.95 26.16 -10.91
N ILE A 558 -1.86 25.73 -11.78
CA ILE A 558 -3.17 26.35 -11.94
C ILE A 558 -4.03 25.91 -10.75
N VAL A 559 -4.63 26.85 -10.03
CA VAL A 559 -5.45 26.58 -8.84
C VAL A 559 -6.88 27.03 -9.06
N ILE A 560 -7.82 26.12 -8.81
CA ILE A 560 -9.25 26.36 -8.73
C ILE A 560 -9.70 26.00 -7.32
N ASP A 561 -10.03 27.00 -6.51
CA ASP A 561 -10.21 26.83 -5.06
C ASP A 561 -11.52 26.14 -4.66
N GLU A 562 -12.55 26.24 -5.51
CA GLU A 562 -13.88 25.66 -5.26
C GLU A 562 -14.50 25.07 -6.52
N VAL A 563 -14.46 23.74 -6.60
CA VAL A 563 -15.19 22.92 -7.56
C VAL A 563 -16.34 22.25 -6.81
N LYS A 564 -17.57 22.51 -7.27
CA LYS A 564 -18.80 21.98 -6.69
C LYS A 564 -18.98 20.49 -7.00
N PRO A 565 -19.84 19.76 -6.26
CA PRO A 565 -20.26 18.42 -6.63
C PRO A 565 -20.72 18.30 -8.07
N GLY A 566 -20.52 17.12 -8.64
CA GLY A 566 -20.84 16.81 -10.03
C GLY A 566 -19.61 16.77 -10.93
N LYS A 567 -19.88 16.72 -12.23
CA LYS A 567 -18.86 16.62 -13.27
C LYS A 567 -18.32 17.99 -13.63
N THR A 568 -16.99 18.12 -13.67
CA THR A 568 -16.30 19.31 -14.17
C THR A 568 -15.17 18.92 -15.10
N VAL A 569 -15.14 19.55 -16.28
CA VAL A 569 -14.08 19.36 -17.29
C VAL A 569 -13.22 20.61 -17.36
N PHE A 570 -11.92 20.44 -17.15
CA PHE A 570 -10.88 21.43 -17.35
C PHE A 570 -10.16 21.13 -18.66
N ASP A 571 -10.30 22.01 -19.65
CA ASP A 571 -9.56 21.94 -20.90
C ASP A 571 -8.53 23.06 -20.96
N PHE A 572 -7.27 22.64 -20.94
CA PHE A 572 -6.07 23.46 -20.99
C PHE A 572 -5.22 23.13 -22.23
N ARG A 573 -5.79 22.41 -23.22
CA ARG A 573 -5.32 22.48 -24.60
C ARG A 573 -5.62 23.90 -25.05
N GLN A 574 -4.63 24.66 -25.46
CA GLN A 574 -4.85 26.05 -25.87
C GLN A 574 -6.04 26.17 -26.82
N THR A 575 -6.86 27.20 -26.61
CA THR A 575 -7.75 27.76 -27.62
C THR A 575 -6.89 28.22 -28.80
N GLN A 576 -6.56 27.30 -29.70
CA GLN A 576 -5.86 27.61 -30.94
C GLN A 576 -6.75 28.53 -31.77
N LYS A 577 -6.60 29.85 -31.64
CA LYS A 577 -6.88 30.69 -32.79
C LYS A 577 -5.80 30.36 -33.82
N ARG A 578 -6.12 29.42 -34.72
CA ARG A 578 -5.48 29.39 -36.03
C ARG A 578 -5.67 30.78 -36.64
N ASN A 579 -4.61 31.57 -36.72
CA ASN A 579 -4.55 32.63 -37.73
C ASN A 579 -4.46 31.92 -39.07
N ILE A 580 -5.62 31.55 -39.63
CA ILE A 580 -5.74 31.32 -41.07
C ILE A 580 -5.65 32.71 -41.68
N GLY A 581 -4.43 33.14 -41.97
CA GLY A 581 -4.20 34.25 -42.87
C GLY A 581 -4.82 33.85 -44.21
N LEU A 582 -5.96 34.45 -44.54
CA LEU A 582 -6.47 34.51 -45.89
C LEU A 582 -5.40 35.19 -46.74
N VAL A 583 -4.58 34.38 -47.42
CA VAL A 583 -3.85 34.82 -48.59
C VAL A 583 -4.90 35.06 -49.67
N ARG A 584 -5.35 36.30 -49.80
CA ARG A 584 -5.99 36.78 -51.03
C ARG A 584 -4.87 36.86 -52.08
N GLN A 585 -4.89 35.95 -53.04
CA GLN A 585 -4.21 36.18 -54.32
C GLN A 585 -5.18 36.93 -55.23
N HIS A 586 -4.72 38.12 -55.63
CA HIS A 586 -5.16 38.82 -56.83
C HIS A 586 -4.55 38.19 -58.07
#